data_AF-A0A7J3XGA8-F1
#
_entry.id   AF-A0A7J3XGA8-F1
#
_cell.length_a   1.000
_cell.length_b   1.000
_cell.length_c   1.000
_cell.angle_alpha   90.00
_cell.angle_beta   90.00
_cell.angle_gamma   90.00
#
_symmetry.space_group_name_H-M   'P 1'
#
loop_
_entity.id
_entity.type
_entity.pdbx_description
1 polymer ?
#
loop_
_entity_poly.entity_id
_entity_poly.type
_entity_poly.pdbx_seq_one_letter_code
_entity_poly.pdbx_strand_id
1 'polypeptide(L)'
;YGIYLRGRGAMGGQVNPSVGTFTFSIGPSYIIRNGEPAELVRGVVVSGNILETLKEVDAVARDLKVTTSVFGGCGKGGQTVRVGDGGPHIRTRRIVVGGG
;
A
#
# COMPACT_ATOMS: atom_id res chain seq x y z
N TYR A 1 18.33 3.22 2.76
CA TYR A 1 17.41 4.14 2.06
C TYR A 1 16.12 3.40 1.79
N GLY A 2 14.97 4.05 1.87
CA GLY A 2 13.68 3.43 1.59
C GLY A 2 12.55 4.46 1.53
N ILE A 3 11.32 3.99 1.44
CA ILE A 3 10.12 4.82 1.55
C ILE A 3 9.16 4.21 2.57
N TYR A 4 8.60 5.06 3.42
CA TYR A 4 7.59 4.69 4.39
C TYR A 4 6.22 5.17 3.91
N LEU A 5 5.36 4.19 3.58
CA LEU A 5 3.99 4.39 3.13
C LEU A 5 3.06 4.35 4.34
N ARG A 6 2.44 5.48 4.70
CA ARG A 6 1.66 5.61 5.96
C ARG A 6 0.26 5.01 5.93
N GLY A 7 -0.25 4.61 4.77
CA GLY A 7 -1.66 4.22 4.60
C GLY A 7 -2.66 5.38 4.59
N ARG A 8 -2.25 6.59 5.00
CA ARG A 8 -3.12 7.78 5.00
C ARG A 8 -3.29 8.34 3.59
N GLY A 9 -4.48 8.86 3.31
CA GLY A 9 -4.84 9.50 2.04
C GLY A 9 -4.81 8.57 0.82
N ALA A 10 -4.88 7.25 1.04
CA ALA A 10 -5.03 6.29 -0.05
C ALA A 10 -6.33 6.57 -0.81
N MET A 11 -6.25 6.69 -2.13
CA MET A 11 -7.42 6.92 -3.01
C MET A 11 -7.96 5.61 -3.60
N GLY A 12 -7.59 4.48 -2.99
CA GLY A 12 -7.93 3.15 -3.46
C GLY A 12 -6.85 2.56 -4.38
N GLY A 13 -7.23 1.46 -5.02
CA GLY A 13 -6.37 0.70 -5.91
C GLY A 13 -7.17 -0.24 -6.80
N GLN A 14 -6.46 -0.93 -7.68
CA GLN A 14 -6.99 -1.91 -8.61
C GLN A 14 -6.05 -3.09 -8.70
N VAL A 15 -6.62 -4.25 -9.06
CA VAL A 15 -5.88 -5.49 -9.26
C VAL A 15 -6.34 -6.14 -10.55
N ASN A 16 -5.41 -6.67 -11.33
CA ASN A 16 -5.70 -7.59 -12.41
C ASN A 16 -5.28 -8.99 -11.94
N PRO A 17 -6.22 -9.83 -11.47
CA PRO A 17 -5.89 -11.15 -10.94
C PRO A 17 -5.41 -12.13 -12.02
N SER A 18 -5.81 -11.94 -13.28
CA SER A 18 -5.37 -12.81 -14.39
C SER A 18 -3.90 -12.62 -14.72
N VAL A 19 -3.39 -11.39 -14.60
CA VAL A 19 -1.96 -11.05 -14.81
C VAL A 19 -1.19 -11.09 -13.49
N GLY A 20 -1.89 -11.01 -12.36
CA GLY A 20 -1.31 -10.96 -11.02
C GLY A 20 -0.71 -9.61 -10.67
N THR A 21 -1.16 -8.52 -11.29
CA THR A 21 -0.65 -7.16 -11.03
C THR A 21 -1.60 -6.35 -10.16
N PHE A 22 -1.04 -5.44 -9.37
CA PHE A 22 -1.81 -4.47 -8.59
C PHE A 22 -1.23 -3.07 -8.75
N THR A 23 -2.07 -2.07 -8.51
CA THR A 23 -1.68 -0.66 -8.38
C THR A 23 -2.53 0.00 -7.30
N PHE A 24 -1.93 0.80 -6.44
CA PHE A 24 -2.66 1.67 -5.52
C PHE A 24 -1.92 3.00 -5.32
N SER A 25 -2.68 4.06 -5.04
CA SER A 25 -2.12 5.38 -4.74
C SER A 25 -2.21 5.65 -3.24
N ILE A 26 -1.16 6.28 -2.71
CA ILE A 26 -1.03 6.51 -1.28
C ILE A 26 -0.25 7.80 -1.02
N GLY A 27 -0.64 8.55 0.00
CA GLY A 27 0.03 9.79 0.32
C GLY A 27 -0.69 10.56 1.41
N PRO A 28 0.04 11.22 2.32
CA PRO A 28 1.49 11.46 2.30
C PRO A 28 2.36 10.31 2.84
N SER A 29 3.55 10.17 2.25
CA SER A 29 4.61 9.19 2.57
C SER A 29 5.92 9.89 2.97
N TYR A 30 6.92 9.15 3.43
CA TYR A 30 8.23 9.71 3.81
C TYR A 30 9.38 8.93 3.18
N ILE A 31 10.43 9.62 2.75
CA ILE A 31 11.72 8.97 2.49
C ILE A 31 12.33 8.52 3.82
N ILE A 32 12.94 7.34 3.83
CA ILE A 32 13.71 6.82 4.96
C ILE A 32 15.21 6.92 4.65
N ARG A 33 15.93 7.70 5.46
CA ARG A 33 17.41 7.79 5.42
C ARG A 33 17.96 7.39 6.77
N ASN A 34 18.95 6.50 6.78
CA ASN A 34 19.61 6.03 8.00
C ASN A 34 18.66 5.50 9.09
N GLY A 35 17.52 4.93 8.69
CA GLY A 35 16.52 4.38 9.61
C GLY A 35 15.47 5.39 10.08
N GLU A 36 15.57 6.66 9.69
CA GLU A 36 14.67 7.72 10.15
C GLU A 36 13.84 8.32 9.00
N PRO A 37 12.59 8.76 9.26
CA PRO A 37 11.83 9.59 8.33
C PRO A 37 12.55 10.91 8.04
N ALA A 38 12.72 11.19 6.76
CA ALA A 38 13.34 12.41 6.25
C ALA A 38 12.28 13.22 5.49
N GLU A 39 12.40 13.31 4.16
CA GLU A 39 11.57 14.19 3.34
C GLU A 39 10.13 13.67 3.17
N LEU A 40 9.14 14.57 3.25
CA LEU A 40 7.74 14.27 2.94
C LEU A 40 7.55 14.12 1.43
N VAL A 41 6.90 13.03 1.03
CA VAL A 41 6.45 12.77 -0.34
C VAL A 41 4.93 12.90 -0.38
N ARG A 42 4.41 13.82 -1.20
CA ARG A 42 2.98 14.19 -1.22
C ARG A 42 2.07 13.02 -1.59
N GLY A 43 2.46 12.27 -2.61
CA GLY A 43 1.73 11.10 -3.08
C GLY A 43 2.63 10.22 -3.93
N VAL A 44 2.41 8.92 -3.84
CA VAL A 44 3.10 7.92 -4.65
C VAL A 44 2.10 6.91 -5.17
N VAL A 45 2.45 6.30 -6.29
CA VAL A 45 1.75 5.14 -6.82
C VAL A 45 2.63 3.92 -6.62
N VAL A 46 2.07 2.87 -6.03
CA VAL A 46 2.76 1.60 -5.83
C VAL A 46 2.15 0.59 -6.78
N SER A 47 3.00 -0.12 -7.51
CA SER A 47 2.56 -1.17 -8.43
C SER A 47 3.52 -2.36 -8.41
N GLY A 48 3.05 -3.50 -8.91
CA GLY A 48 3.89 -4.68 -9.02
C GLY A 48 3.09 -5.96 -9.25
N ASN A 49 3.80 -7.08 -9.27
CA ASN A 49 3.19 -8.40 -9.21
C ASN A 49 2.90 -8.79 -7.75
N ILE A 50 1.72 -9.35 -7.50
CA ILE A 50 1.22 -9.70 -6.17
C ILE A 50 2.12 -10.74 -5.50
N LEU A 51 2.37 -11.86 -6.17
CA LEU A 51 3.09 -12.99 -5.58
C LEU A 51 4.57 -12.67 -5.42
N GLU A 52 5.15 -11.89 -6.33
CA GLU A 52 6.52 -11.40 -6.17
C GLU A 52 6.63 -10.44 -4.99
N THR A 53 5.72 -9.47 -4.88
CA THR A 53 5.72 -8.51 -3.76
C THR A 53 5.56 -9.23 -2.41
N LEU A 54 4.68 -10.23 -2.33
CA LEU A 54 4.50 -11.00 -1.10
C LEU A 54 5.76 -11.78 -0.71
N LYS A 55 6.51 -12.33 -1.67
CA LYS A 55 7.81 -12.99 -1.42
C LYS A 55 8.89 -12.02 -0.95
N GLU A 56 8.75 -10.73 -1.24
CA GLU A 56 9.69 -9.69 -0.81
C GLU A 56 9.42 -9.17 0.61
N VAL A 57 8.36 -9.64 1.29
CA VAL A 57 8.09 -9.31 2.69
C VAL A 57 9.09 -10.02 3.59
N ASP A 58 9.90 -9.26 4.33
CA ASP A 58 10.97 -9.80 5.18
C ASP A 58 10.83 -9.41 6.67
N ALA A 59 9.86 -8.56 7.00
CA ALA A 59 9.51 -8.25 8.38
C ALA A 59 8.02 -7.90 8.51
N VAL A 60 7.44 -8.27 9.65
CA VAL A 60 6.05 -8.00 10.03
C VAL A 60 6.05 -7.46 11.46
N ALA A 61 5.45 -6.29 11.66
CA ALA A 61 5.36 -5.66 12.96
C ALA A 61 4.24 -6.25 13.83
N ARG A 62 4.28 -5.97 15.14
CA ARG A 62 3.28 -6.42 16.12
C ARG A 62 2.22 -5.35 16.39
N ASP A 63 1.71 -4.73 15.34
CA ASP A 63 0.82 -3.57 15.41
C ASP A 63 -0.37 -3.67 14.45
N LEU A 64 -0.89 -4.90 14.31
CA LEU A 64 -2.07 -5.20 13.51
C LEU A 64 -3.20 -4.22 13.82
N LYS A 65 -3.66 -3.53 12.77
CA LYS A 65 -4.84 -2.68 12.83
C LYS A 65 -5.73 -2.93 11.62
N VAL A 66 -7.02 -3.08 11.88
CA VAL A 66 -8.05 -3.15 10.85
C VAL A 66 -8.96 -1.94 11.00
N THR A 67 -9.28 -1.30 9.88
CA THR A 67 -10.13 -0.11 9.81
C THR A 67 -11.30 -0.34 8.87
N THR A 68 -12.44 0.21 9.24
CA THR A 68 -13.63 0.25 8.39
C THR A 68 -13.97 1.70 8.09
N SER A 69 -14.47 1.98 6.88
CA SER A 69 -14.89 3.32 6.49
C SER A 69 -16.25 3.28 5.82
N VAL A 70 -17.11 4.25 6.16
CA VAL A 70 -18.35 4.48 5.43
C VAL A 70 -18.13 5.22 4.10
N PHE A 71 -16.89 5.55 3.75
CA PHE A 71 -16.54 6.18 2.48
C PHE A 71 -15.70 5.24 1.58
N GLY A 72 -15.21 4.12 2.14
CA GLY A 72 -14.51 3.08 1.40
C GLY A 72 -15.45 2.00 0.88
N GLY A 73 -15.05 1.31 -0.19
CA GLY A 73 -15.79 0.18 -0.74
C GLY A 73 -14.94 -0.66 -1.68
N CYS A 74 -15.33 -1.92 -1.84
CA CYS A 74 -14.73 -2.83 -2.81
C CYS A 74 -15.68 -2.95 -4.00
N GLY A 75 -15.15 -2.71 -5.20
CA GLY A 75 -15.87 -2.87 -6.47
C GLY A 75 -15.55 -4.21 -7.14
N LYS A 76 -16.56 -4.94 -7.61
CA LYS A 76 -16.38 -6.12 -8.47
C LYS A 76 -17.59 -6.29 -9.39
N GLY A 77 -17.37 -6.37 -10.70
CA GLY A 77 -18.44 -6.61 -11.68
C GLY A 77 -19.58 -5.60 -11.62
N GLY A 78 -19.27 -4.31 -11.41
CA GLY A 78 -20.25 -3.24 -11.26
C GLY A 78 -20.93 -3.15 -9.89
N GLN A 79 -20.68 -4.10 -8.99
CA GLN A 79 -21.20 -4.07 -7.62
C GLN A 79 -20.20 -3.42 -6.68
N THR A 80 -20.69 -2.66 -5.70
CA THR A 80 -19.88 -2.03 -4.66
C THR A 80 -20.41 -2.42 -3.29
N VAL A 81 -19.52 -2.93 -2.43
CA VAL A 81 -19.86 -3.29 -1.04
C VAL A 81 -18.92 -2.60 -0.06
N ARG A 82 -19.41 -2.32 1.14
CA ARG A 82 -18.58 -1.78 2.23
C ARG A 82 -17.67 -2.86 2.77
N VAL A 83 -16.39 -2.54 2.89
CA VAL A 83 -15.36 -3.45 3.38
C VAL A 83 -14.49 -2.74 4.41
N GLY A 84 -13.84 -3.53 5.26
CA GLY A 84 -12.69 -3.09 6.04
C GLY A 84 -11.40 -3.50 5.35
N ASP A 85 -10.34 -2.76 5.63
CA ASP A 85 -8.98 -3.07 5.23
C ASP A 85 -8.02 -2.86 6.41
N GLY A 86 -6.82 -3.42 6.29
CA GLY A 86 -5.80 -3.27 7.30
C GLY A 86 -4.85 -4.44 7.37
N GLY A 87 -3.93 -4.34 8.31
CA GLY A 87 -2.81 -5.23 8.50
C GLY A 87 -1.84 -4.66 9.52
N PRO A 88 -0.83 -5.43 9.93
CA PRO A 88 0.33 -4.85 10.61
C PRO A 88 1.16 -4.03 9.62
N HIS A 89 2.10 -3.25 10.12
CA HIS A 89 3.17 -2.76 9.25
C HIS A 89 3.97 -3.95 8.71
N ILE A 90 4.26 -3.89 7.41
CA ILE A 90 5.13 -4.84 6.73
C ILE A 90 6.32 -4.10 6.12
N ARG A 91 7.46 -4.78 6.03
CA ARG A 91 8.60 -4.32 5.23
C ARG A 91 8.73 -5.21 4.01
N THR A 92 8.73 -4.59 2.84
CA THR A 92 9.07 -5.23 1.57
C THR A 92 10.48 -4.80 1.17
N ARG A 93 11.37 -5.75 0.87
CA ARG A 93 12.74 -5.42 0.44
C ARG A 93 12.77 -4.65 -0.88
N ARG A 94 11.82 -4.98 -1.78
CA ARG A 94 11.68 -4.36 -3.10
C ARG A 94 10.22 -4.22 -3.47
N ILE A 95 9.87 -3.06 -4.00
CA ILE A 95 8.56 -2.77 -4.59
C ILE A 95 8.71 -1.57 -5.53
N VAL A 96 7.93 -1.53 -6.61
CA VAL A 96 7.97 -0.39 -7.54
C VAL A 96 7.14 0.74 -6.98
N VAL A 97 7.75 1.92 -6.88
CA VAL A 97 7.12 3.14 -6.40
C VAL A 97 7.33 4.22 -7.45
N GLY A 98 6.24 4.64 -8.10
CA GLY A 98 6.20 5.79 -8.98
C GLY A 98 6.01 7.08 -8.17
N GLY A 99 6.88 8.05 -8.39
CA GLY A 99 6.69 9.43 -7.94
C GLY A 99 5.68 10.13 -8.83
N GLY A 100 4.72 10.83 -8.22
CA GLY A 100 3.84 11.76 -8.93
C GLY A 100 4.55 13.04 -9.34
#